data_AF-A0A4Y7JWI4-F1
#
_entry.id   AF-A0A4Y7JWI4-F1
#
_cell.length_a   1.000
_cell.length_b   1.000
_cell.length_c   1.000
_cell.angle_alpha   90.00
_cell.angle_beta   90.00
_cell.angle_gamma   90.00
#
_symmetry.space_group_name_H-M   'P 1'
#
loop_
_entity.id
_entity.type
_entity.pdbx_description
1 polymer ?
#
loop_
_entity_poly.entity_id
_entity_poly.type
_entity_poly.pdbx_seq_one_letter_code
_entity_poly.pdbx_strand_id
1 'polypeptide(L)'
;MVESVGDNVVEVKEGDIVIPFFHPNCEECWDCKSKESNICSKFPFGGLGMPRDGTSRFTDSKGEVVHNFIKVSSFIEYTVVDICNLVKINPDFPLDKACLLSCGVPTGIGAAWKTAKVKKGSTVAIFGLGAIGLAVAEGARISGAAKIIGVDLNPEKFKIGRKFGVTDFINPKDCGNRPVNEVIKEMTDGGADYCFECVGLASLMNLAFTSCRNGSGKTIVLGVEMNGTPLTLGCYELLKGKTITGSIFGGIKPKTDIPLLAQSYIDKELHLDDFITHEVNFEDINRAFDLLIQGKSLRCIIWMAR
;
A
#
# COMPACT_ATOMS: atom_id res chain seq x y z
N MET A 1 13.56 16.85 3.98
CA MET A 1 15.04 16.72 4.04
C MET A 1 15.43 16.53 5.49
N VAL A 2 16.59 15.94 5.75
CA VAL A 2 17.13 15.83 7.13
C VAL A 2 17.64 17.19 7.58
N GLU A 3 17.12 17.70 8.69
CA GLU A 3 17.59 18.92 9.34
C GLU A 3 18.73 18.61 10.32
N SER A 4 18.53 17.64 11.22
CA SER A 4 19.55 17.18 12.16
C SER A 4 19.39 15.68 12.43
N VAL A 5 20.41 15.10 13.09
CA VAL A 5 20.41 13.69 13.47
C VAL A 5 20.74 13.54 14.95
N GLY A 6 20.13 12.55 15.60
CA GLY A 6 20.44 12.20 16.99
C GLY A 6 21.76 11.44 17.13
N ASP A 7 22.20 11.26 18.38
CA ASP A 7 23.44 10.55 18.68
C ASP A 7 23.47 9.14 18.06
N ASN A 8 24.64 8.76 17.53
CA ASN A 8 24.94 7.46 16.92
C ASN A 8 24.17 7.14 15.62
N VAL A 9 23.43 8.10 15.05
CA VAL A 9 22.87 7.96 13.70
C VAL A 9 23.97 8.21 12.67
N VAL A 10 24.27 7.20 11.86
CA VAL A 10 25.34 7.25 10.83
C VAL A 10 24.83 7.03 9.41
N GLU A 11 23.59 6.55 9.24
CA GLU A 11 23.02 6.17 7.93
C GLU A 11 22.57 7.37 7.08
N VAL A 12 22.29 8.50 7.74
CA VAL A 12 21.83 9.75 7.13
C VAL A 12 22.56 10.93 7.77
N LYS A 13 22.62 12.05 7.05
CA LYS A 13 23.18 13.33 7.53
C LYS A 13 22.30 14.51 7.12
N GLU A 14 22.54 15.67 7.71
CA GLU A 14 21.92 16.94 7.31
C GLU A 14 21.96 17.14 5.78
N GLY A 15 20.83 17.58 5.22
CA GLY A 15 20.64 17.79 3.79
C GLY A 15 20.23 16.56 2.99
N ASP A 16 20.31 15.34 3.55
CA ASP A 16 19.87 14.15 2.83
C ASP A 16 18.37 14.18 2.53
N ILE A 17 18.00 13.74 1.32
CA ILE A 17 16.60 13.51 0.94
C ILE A 17 16.17 12.14 1.44
N VAL A 18 15.08 12.13 2.21
CA VAL A 18 14.62 10.96 2.94
C VAL A 18 13.10 10.83 2.85
N ILE A 19 12.63 9.58 2.94
CA ILE A 19 11.22 9.25 3.02
C ILE A 19 10.98 8.59 4.39
N PRO A 20 10.18 9.20 5.28
CA PRO A 20 9.73 8.53 6.48
C PRO A 20 8.62 7.53 6.14
N PHE A 21 8.56 6.42 6.86
CA PHE A 21 7.53 5.40 6.68
C PHE A 21 7.08 4.85 8.03
N PHE A 22 5.82 4.39 8.07
CA PHE A 22 5.20 3.93 9.33
C PHE A 22 5.73 2.57 9.80
N HIS A 23 6.30 1.77 8.89
CA HIS A 23 6.63 0.37 9.12
C HIS A 23 8.13 0.16 9.38
N PRO A 24 8.58 -0.06 10.63
CA PRO A 24 10.00 -0.03 10.99
C PRO A 24 10.83 -1.15 10.33
N ASN A 25 12.09 -0.83 10.02
CA ASN A 25 13.08 -1.71 9.41
C ASN A 25 14.44 -1.54 10.10
N CYS A 26 14.70 -2.26 11.20
CA CYS A 26 15.93 -2.10 11.97
C CYS A 26 17.18 -2.82 11.43
N GLU A 27 17.03 -3.71 10.44
CA GLU A 27 18.12 -4.52 9.81
C GLU A 27 18.89 -5.48 10.74
N GLU A 28 18.65 -5.42 12.04
CA GLU A 28 19.38 -6.21 13.04
C GLU A 28 18.60 -7.43 13.54
N CYS A 29 17.28 -7.34 13.67
CA CYS A 29 16.47 -8.43 14.19
C CYS A 29 16.33 -9.56 13.17
N TRP A 30 15.95 -10.76 13.65
CA TRP A 30 15.81 -11.94 12.80
C TRP A 30 14.85 -11.70 11.63
N ASP A 31 13.69 -11.10 11.87
CA ASP A 31 12.71 -10.80 10.82
C ASP A 31 13.25 -9.80 9.78
N CYS A 32 13.94 -8.74 10.23
CA CYS A 32 14.54 -7.78 9.32
C CYS A 32 15.68 -8.38 8.49
N LYS A 33 16.37 -9.41 8.99
CA LYS A 33 17.40 -10.16 8.23
C LYS A 33 16.81 -11.25 7.33
N SER A 34 15.66 -11.81 7.68
CA SER A 34 14.97 -12.85 6.93
C SER A 34 14.47 -12.34 5.58
N LYS A 35 14.58 -13.13 4.50
CA LYS A 35 14.00 -12.76 3.20
C LYS A 35 12.47 -12.89 3.15
N GLU A 36 11.88 -13.55 4.13
CA GLU A 36 10.46 -13.93 4.15
C GLU A 36 9.56 -12.93 4.89
N SER A 37 10.13 -12.08 5.74
CA SER A 37 9.38 -11.16 6.60
C SER A 37 9.84 -9.72 6.40
N ASN A 38 8.89 -8.79 6.51
CA ASN A 38 9.19 -7.37 6.71
C ASN A 38 8.78 -6.88 8.10
N ILE A 39 8.30 -7.74 9.01
CA ILE A 39 7.75 -7.33 10.31
C ILE A 39 8.87 -7.20 11.34
N CYS A 40 9.33 -5.99 11.64
CA CYS A 40 10.37 -5.78 12.65
C CYS A 40 9.90 -6.19 14.05
N SER A 41 10.48 -7.25 14.59
CA SER A 41 10.23 -7.71 15.96
C SER A 41 10.96 -6.92 17.05
N LYS A 42 11.99 -6.12 16.70
CA LYS A 42 12.68 -5.23 17.66
C LYS A 42 11.86 -3.97 17.97
N PHE A 43 11.19 -3.44 16.96
CA PHE A 43 10.34 -2.25 17.06
C PHE A 43 8.96 -2.60 16.53
N PRO A 44 8.10 -3.25 17.33
CA PRO A 44 6.79 -3.65 16.88
C PRO A 44 5.92 -2.44 16.52
N PHE A 45 5.07 -2.61 15.52
CA PHE A 45 4.10 -1.57 15.13
C PHE A 45 3.07 -1.37 16.26
N GLY A 46 2.93 -0.14 16.73
CA GLY A 46 2.02 0.23 17.81
C GLY A 46 2.65 1.15 18.86
N GLY A 47 1.87 1.47 19.89
CA GLY A 47 2.29 2.31 21.01
C GLY A 47 2.27 3.81 20.74
N LEU A 48 1.98 4.58 21.79
CA LEU A 48 2.07 6.04 21.78
C LEU A 48 3.54 6.47 21.90
N GLY A 49 3.90 7.57 21.23
CA GLY A 49 5.24 8.17 21.33
C GLY A 49 6.34 7.49 20.50
N MET A 50 7.57 7.92 20.73
CA MET A 50 8.76 7.49 20.00
C MET A 50 9.13 6.03 20.35
N PRO A 51 9.63 5.24 19.37
CA PRO A 51 9.93 3.83 19.61
C PRO A 51 10.97 3.54 20.72
N ARG A 52 11.85 4.49 21.04
CA ARG A 52 12.99 4.27 21.95
C ARG A 52 12.72 4.66 23.40
N ASP A 53 11.89 5.65 23.65
CA ASP A 53 11.66 6.19 25.00
C ASP A 53 10.17 6.38 25.35
N GLY A 54 9.26 6.11 24.41
CA GLY A 54 7.81 6.24 24.62
C GLY A 54 7.29 7.67 24.78
N THR A 55 8.15 8.69 24.66
CA THR A 55 7.78 10.09 24.84
C THR A 55 7.35 10.74 23.52
N SER A 56 6.67 11.89 23.59
CA SER A 56 6.42 12.70 22.41
C SER A 56 7.57 13.68 22.14
N ARG A 57 7.63 14.18 20.91
CA ARG A 57 8.50 15.29 20.49
C ARG A 57 7.71 16.58 20.24
N PHE A 58 6.40 16.54 20.47
CA PHE A 58 5.50 17.63 20.16
C PHE A 58 4.73 18.08 21.39
N THR A 59 4.66 19.38 21.59
CA THR A 59 3.78 20.04 22.55
C THR A 59 3.00 21.15 21.84
N ASP A 60 1.79 21.44 22.29
CA ASP A 60 1.04 22.59 21.80
C ASP A 60 1.56 23.91 22.40
N SER A 61 0.95 25.03 22.03
CA SER A 61 1.32 26.36 22.53
C SER A 61 1.08 26.55 24.04
N LYS A 62 0.37 25.63 24.69
CA LYS A 62 0.09 25.63 26.14
C LYS A 62 1.04 24.69 26.89
N GLY A 63 1.91 23.97 26.18
CA GLY A 63 2.83 22.98 26.75
C GLY A 63 2.21 21.60 26.92
N GLU A 64 0.99 21.37 26.42
CA GLU A 64 0.33 20.06 26.51
C GLU A 64 0.91 19.11 25.46
N VAL A 65 1.06 17.84 25.84
CA VAL A 65 1.63 16.81 24.96
C VAL A 65 0.74 16.56 23.75
N VAL A 66 1.29 16.71 22.56
CA VAL A 66 0.65 16.30 21.30
C VAL A 66 1.23 14.96 20.88
N HIS A 67 0.38 13.95 20.65
CA HIS A 67 0.86 12.61 20.33
C HIS A 67 1.37 12.48 18.89
N ASN A 68 2.40 11.65 18.70
CA ASN A 68 2.82 11.22 17.37
C ASN A 68 1.77 10.27 16.74
N PHE A 69 1.64 10.31 15.42
CA PHE A 69 0.78 9.43 14.66
C PHE A 69 1.61 8.54 13.72
N ILE A 70 1.38 7.23 13.80
CA ILE A 70 1.99 6.17 12.96
C ILE A 70 3.51 6.26 12.79
N LYS A 71 4.23 6.78 13.80
CA LYS A 71 5.69 6.93 13.82
C LYS A 71 6.25 7.92 12.79
N VAL A 72 5.40 8.72 12.15
CA VAL A 72 5.78 9.67 11.10
C VAL A 72 5.33 11.09 11.41
N SER A 73 4.05 11.31 11.77
CA SER A 73 3.47 12.65 11.95
C SER A 73 3.88 13.64 10.85
N SER A 74 3.40 13.47 9.61
CA SER A 74 3.83 14.29 8.47
C SER A 74 3.03 15.56 8.22
N PHE A 75 2.03 15.88 9.07
CA PHE A 75 1.24 17.12 8.97
C PHE A 75 1.81 18.22 9.86
N ILE A 76 3.10 18.50 9.66
CA ILE A 76 3.91 19.49 10.35
C ILE A 76 5.16 19.77 9.52
N GLU A 77 5.74 20.96 9.62
CA GLU A 77 6.94 21.34 8.86
C GLU A 77 8.18 20.54 9.28
N TYR A 78 8.31 20.23 10.58
CA TYR A 78 9.39 19.44 11.15
C TYR A 78 8.83 18.27 11.96
N THR A 79 9.33 17.07 11.69
CA THR A 79 8.99 15.86 12.44
C THR A 79 10.24 15.14 12.89
N VAL A 80 10.11 14.37 13.97
CA VAL A 80 11.16 13.50 14.49
C VAL A 80 10.72 12.06 14.32
N VAL A 81 11.58 11.27 13.68
CA VAL A 81 11.33 9.85 13.40
C VAL A 81 12.51 9.00 13.86
N ASP A 82 12.27 7.72 14.11
CA ASP A 82 13.36 6.78 14.36
C ASP A 82 14.12 6.48 13.07
N ILE A 83 15.43 6.21 13.15
CA ILE A 83 16.21 5.77 11.99
C ILE A 83 15.67 4.47 11.38
N CYS A 84 14.99 3.63 12.17
CA CYS A 84 14.31 2.44 11.66
C CYS A 84 13.09 2.78 10.79
N ASN A 85 12.58 4.01 10.84
CA ASN A 85 11.40 4.49 10.13
C ASN A 85 11.74 5.46 8.99
N LEU A 86 12.99 5.46 8.54
CA LEU A 86 13.52 6.38 7.55
C LEU A 86 14.33 5.66 6.49
N VAL A 87 14.21 6.09 5.24
CA VAL A 87 15.06 5.63 4.13
C VAL A 87 15.57 6.84 3.35
N LYS A 88 16.86 6.82 3.05
CA LYS A 88 17.49 7.77 2.13
C LYS A 88 17.19 7.40 0.70
N ILE A 89 16.85 8.40 -0.11
CA ILE A 89 16.62 8.23 -1.56
C ILE A 89 17.60 9.08 -2.37
N ASN A 90 17.67 8.80 -3.67
CA ASN A 90 18.46 9.58 -4.61
C ASN A 90 17.99 11.05 -4.58
N PRO A 91 18.90 12.04 -4.44
CA PRO A 91 18.54 13.46 -4.46
C PRO A 91 17.87 13.92 -5.76
N ASP A 92 18.09 13.22 -6.87
CA ASP A 92 17.48 13.54 -8.17
C ASP A 92 15.99 13.12 -8.25
N PHE A 93 15.49 12.36 -7.27
CA PHE A 93 14.12 11.91 -7.25
C PHE A 93 13.14 13.05 -6.90
N PRO A 94 12.05 13.26 -7.65
CA PRO A 94 11.14 14.36 -7.42
C PRO A 94 10.41 14.22 -6.07
N LEU A 95 10.58 15.24 -5.20
CA LEU A 95 10.10 15.24 -3.82
C LEU A 95 8.57 15.09 -3.72
N ASP A 96 7.83 15.69 -4.63
CA ASP A 96 6.36 15.63 -4.71
C ASP A 96 5.85 14.23 -5.07
N LYS A 97 6.71 13.38 -5.66
CA LYS A 97 6.41 11.96 -5.88
C LYS A 97 6.91 11.08 -4.74
N ALA A 98 7.94 11.52 -4.00
CA ALA A 98 8.59 10.73 -2.96
C ALA A 98 7.60 10.32 -1.85
N CYS A 99 6.67 11.21 -1.51
CA CYS A 99 5.66 10.93 -0.49
C CYS A 99 4.74 9.75 -0.84
N LEU A 100 4.56 9.42 -2.13
CA LEU A 100 3.76 8.27 -2.57
C LEU A 100 4.43 6.94 -2.22
N LEU A 101 5.76 6.92 -2.10
CA LEU A 101 6.56 5.73 -1.80
C LEU A 101 6.62 5.40 -0.29
N SER A 102 5.79 6.02 0.54
CA SER A 102 5.77 5.81 1.99
C SER A 102 4.63 4.92 2.51
N CYS A 103 3.62 4.62 1.66
CA CYS A 103 2.40 3.93 2.10
C CYS A 103 1.73 3.11 0.98
N GLY A 104 0.57 3.56 0.46
CA GLY A 104 -0.31 2.71 -0.34
C GLY A 104 0.27 2.22 -1.68
N VAL A 105 1.14 3.00 -2.32
CA VAL A 105 1.73 2.60 -3.62
C VAL A 105 2.71 1.43 -3.45
N PRO A 106 3.73 1.51 -2.56
CA PRO A 106 4.56 0.34 -2.23
C PRO A 106 3.75 -0.86 -1.73
N THR A 107 2.67 -0.63 -0.97
CA THR A 107 1.80 -1.72 -0.51
C THR A 107 1.24 -2.53 -1.67
N GLY A 108 0.65 -1.87 -2.67
CA GLY A 108 0.05 -2.59 -3.80
C GLY A 108 1.09 -3.25 -4.71
N ILE A 109 2.15 -2.52 -5.06
CA ILE A 109 3.24 -3.05 -5.91
C ILE A 109 3.92 -4.23 -5.21
N GLY A 110 4.28 -4.02 -3.93
CA GLY A 110 4.77 -5.01 -2.97
C GLY A 110 3.96 -6.29 -2.96
N ALA A 111 2.65 -6.14 -2.80
CA ALA A 111 1.73 -7.26 -2.75
C ALA A 111 1.80 -8.11 -4.04
N ALA A 112 1.89 -7.47 -5.21
CA ALA A 112 1.97 -8.17 -6.48
C ALA A 112 3.32 -8.90 -6.68
N TRP A 113 4.44 -8.17 -6.60
CA TRP A 113 5.75 -8.74 -6.98
C TRP A 113 6.43 -9.57 -5.86
N LYS A 114 6.20 -9.26 -4.58
CA LYS A 114 6.89 -9.89 -3.43
C LYS A 114 5.99 -10.87 -2.69
N THR A 115 4.79 -10.45 -2.28
CA THR A 115 3.89 -11.33 -1.53
C THR A 115 3.29 -12.41 -2.44
N ALA A 116 2.58 -12.00 -3.49
CA ALA A 116 1.94 -12.93 -4.40
C ALA A 116 2.97 -13.64 -5.30
N LYS A 117 4.02 -12.90 -5.70
CA LYS A 117 4.97 -13.27 -6.75
C LYS A 117 4.19 -13.58 -8.03
N VAL A 118 3.44 -12.58 -8.50
CA VAL A 118 2.64 -12.64 -9.73
C VAL A 118 3.53 -13.11 -10.87
N LYS A 119 3.06 -14.12 -11.61
CA LYS A 119 3.81 -14.70 -12.73
C LYS A 119 3.41 -14.06 -14.04
N LYS A 120 4.36 -13.95 -14.96
CA LYS A 120 4.09 -13.56 -16.35
C LYS A 120 3.02 -14.49 -16.95
N GLY A 121 2.05 -13.90 -17.65
CA GLY A 121 0.94 -14.62 -18.29
C GLY A 121 -0.24 -14.96 -17.36
N SER A 122 -0.15 -14.66 -16.06
CA SER A 122 -1.21 -14.98 -15.10
C SER A 122 -2.40 -14.03 -15.17
N THR A 123 -3.50 -14.46 -14.56
CA THR A 123 -4.73 -13.68 -14.38
C THR A 123 -4.81 -13.13 -12.96
N VAL A 124 -5.15 -11.84 -12.85
CA VAL A 124 -5.25 -11.13 -11.57
C VAL A 124 -6.64 -10.52 -11.42
N ALA A 125 -7.28 -10.69 -10.27
CA ALA A 125 -8.51 -10.01 -9.89
C ALA A 125 -8.28 -9.08 -8.70
N ILE A 126 -8.73 -7.83 -8.77
CA ILE A 126 -8.48 -6.79 -7.77
C ILE A 126 -9.82 -6.26 -7.27
N PHE A 127 -10.10 -6.45 -5.99
CA PHE A 127 -11.32 -5.99 -5.34
C PHE A 127 -11.05 -4.63 -4.67
N GLY A 128 -11.63 -3.58 -5.25
CA GLY A 128 -11.42 -2.19 -4.87
C GLY A 128 -10.32 -1.51 -5.67
N LEU A 129 -10.67 -0.53 -6.50
CA LEU A 129 -9.76 0.27 -7.34
C LEU A 129 -9.45 1.63 -6.70
N GLY A 130 -9.18 1.64 -5.39
CA GLY A 130 -8.53 2.77 -4.72
C GLY A 130 -7.02 2.79 -4.99
N ALA A 131 -6.27 3.68 -4.33
CA ALA A 131 -4.82 3.78 -4.57
C ALA A 131 -4.05 2.46 -4.33
N ILE A 132 -4.42 1.64 -3.33
CA ILE A 132 -3.78 0.34 -3.13
C ILE A 132 -4.09 -0.60 -4.31
N GLY A 133 -5.35 -0.72 -4.70
CA GLY A 133 -5.75 -1.60 -5.81
C GLY A 133 -5.17 -1.18 -7.17
N LEU A 134 -5.08 0.13 -7.43
CA LEU A 134 -4.40 0.65 -8.62
C LEU A 134 -2.89 0.36 -8.58
N ALA A 135 -2.26 0.41 -7.41
CA ALA A 135 -0.86 0.02 -7.26
C ALA A 135 -0.65 -1.50 -7.39
N VAL A 136 -1.62 -2.32 -6.99
CA VAL A 136 -1.63 -3.76 -7.31
C VAL A 136 -1.70 -3.98 -8.82
N ALA A 137 -2.57 -3.24 -9.53
CA ALA A 137 -2.69 -3.35 -10.98
C ALA A 137 -1.36 -3.02 -11.67
N GLU A 138 -0.71 -1.93 -11.23
CA GLU A 138 0.59 -1.53 -11.74
C GLU A 138 1.67 -2.58 -11.46
N GLY A 139 1.74 -3.10 -10.22
CA GLY A 139 2.66 -4.17 -9.88
C GLY A 139 2.42 -5.47 -10.66
N ALA A 140 1.15 -5.81 -10.93
CA ALA A 140 0.78 -6.96 -11.76
C ALA A 140 1.14 -6.74 -13.24
N ARG A 141 0.96 -5.52 -13.76
CA ARG A 141 1.35 -5.11 -15.13
C ARG A 141 2.86 -5.25 -15.31
N ILE A 142 3.64 -4.70 -14.39
CA ILE A 142 5.11 -4.81 -14.38
C ILE A 142 5.55 -6.28 -14.29
N SER A 143 4.84 -7.09 -13.50
CA SER A 143 5.08 -8.55 -13.40
C SER A 143 4.64 -9.34 -14.64
N GLY A 144 4.03 -8.69 -15.64
CA GLY A 144 3.63 -9.29 -16.91
C GLY A 144 2.36 -10.13 -16.84
N ALA A 145 1.42 -9.83 -15.94
CA ALA A 145 0.10 -10.46 -15.94
C ALA A 145 -0.61 -10.24 -17.31
N ALA A 146 -1.28 -11.27 -17.82
CA ALA A 146 -1.96 -11.22 -19.11
C ALA A 146 -3.36 -10.59 -19.02
N LYS A 147 -4.02 -10.74 -17.87
CA LYS A 147 -5.36 -10.21 -17.61
C LYS A 147 -5.41 -9.65 -16.20
N ILE A 148 -5.88 -8.41 -16.07
CA ILE A 148 -6.03 -7.71 -14.79
C ILE A 148 -7.47 -7.21 -14.70
N ILE A 149 -8.28 -7.89 -13.91
CA ILE A 149 -9.72 -7.63 -13.73
C ILE A 149 -9.91 -6.75 -12.50
N GLY A 150 -10.39 -5.53 -12.68
CA GLY A 150 -10.78 -4.65 -11.60
C GLY A 150 -12.24 -4.85 -11.19
N VAL A 151 -12.51 -4.94 -9.89
CA VAL A 151 -13.87 -5.04 -9.33
C VAL A 151 -14.13 -3.82 -8.45
N ASP A 152 -15.03 -2.94 -8.88
CA ASP A 152 -15.41 -1.74 -8.11
C ASP A 152 -16.84 -1.30 -8.45
N LEU A 153 -17.49 -0.56 -7.55
CA LEU A 153 -18.83 -0.01 -7.77
C LEU A 153 -18.82 1.27 -8.62
N ASN A 154 -17.67 1.94 -8.71
CA ASN A 154 -17.52 3.18 -9.46
C ASN A 154 -16.88 2.92 -10.84
N PRO A 155 -17.64 3.00 -11.95
CA PRO A 155 -17.11 2.74 -13.29
C PRO A 155 -16.07 3.78 -13.75
N GLU A 156 -16.05 4.99 -13.17
CA GLU A 156 -15.03 5.99 -13.49
C GLU A 156 -13.63 5.52 -13.09
N LYS A 157 -13.51 4.67 -12.06
CA LYS A 157 -12.23 4.08 -11.65
C LYS A 157 -11.65 3.14 -12.71
N PHE A 158 -12.46 2.57 -13.60
CA PHE A 158 -11.93 1.76 -14.70
C PHE A 158 -11.14 2.60 -15.69
N LYS A 159 -11.60 3.83 -15.97
CA LYS A 159 -10.90 4.74 -16.89
C LYS A 159 -9.49 5.03 -16.39
N ILE A 160 -9.34 5.27 -15.09
CA ILE A 160 -8.03 5.48 -14.45
C ILE A 160 -7.26 4.17 -14.38
N GLY A 161 -7.92 3.06 -14.00
CA GLY A 161 -7.31 1.74 -13.88
C GLY A 161 -6.62 1.25 -15.14
N ARG A 162 -7.14 1.60 -16.33
CA ARG A 162 -6.49 1.25 -17.60
C ARG A 162 -5.07 1.83 -17.73
N LYS A 163 -4.80 2.99 -17.14
CA LYS A 163 -3.44 3.58 -17.12
C LYS A 163 -2.46 2.73 -16.31
N PHE A 164 -2.97 2.03 -15.28
CA PHE A 164 -2.21 1.13 -14.42
C PHE A 164 -2.29 -0.34 -14.86
N GLY A 165 -2.78 -0.61 -16.09
CA GLY A 165 -2.81 -1.95 -16.67
C GLY A 165 -4.07 -2.78 -16.42
N VAL A 166 -5.11 -2.24 -15.77
CA VAL A 166 -6.41 -2.94 -15.68
C VAL A 166 -6.97 -3.17 -17.08
N THR A 167 -7.20 -4.44 -17.45
CA THR A 167 -7.66 -4.86 -18.77
C THR A 167 -9.17 -5.00 -18.84
N ASP A 168 -9.79 -5.45 -17.75
CA ASP A 168 -11.21 -5.75 -17.66
C ASP A 168 -11.80 -5.16 -16.39
N PHE A 169 -13.10 -4.92 -16.39
CA PHE A 169 -13.80 -4.33 -15.26
C PHE A 169 -15.12 -5.03 -14.98
N ILE A 170 -15.39 -5.26 -13.71
CA ILE A 170 -16.66 -5.77 -13.21
C ILE A 170 -17.21 -4.75 -12.23
N ASN A 171 -18.38 -4.22 -12.56
CA ASN A 171 -19.22 -3.53 -11.60
C ASN A 171 -20.24 -4.55 -11.04
N PRO A 172 -20.19 -4.88 -9.75
CA PRO A 172 -21.13 -5.83 -9.15
C PRO A 172 -22.61 -5.50 -9.40
N LYS A 173 -22.97 -4.21 -9.58
CA LYS A 173 -24.35 -3.79 -9.87
C LYS A 173 -24.83 -4.21 -11.26
N ASP A 174 -23.91 -4.41 -12.20
CA ASP A 174 -24.23 -4.75 -13.58
C ASP A 174 -24.31 -6.28 -13.80
N CYS A 175 -24.01 -7.07 -12.76
CA CYS A 175 -24.06 -8.55 -12.79
C CYS A 175 -25.48 -9.13 -12.59
N GLY A 176 -26.48 -8.32 -12.25
CA GLY A 176 -27.81 -8.79 -11.89
C GLY A 176 -27.77 -9.76 -10.69
N ASN A 177 -28.37 -10.95 -10.84
CA ASN A 177 -28.38 -11.97 -9.79
C ASN A 177 -27.12 -12.88 -9.79
N ARG A 178 -26.18 -12.65 -10.72
CA ARG A 178 -24.99 -13.50 -10.83
C ARG A 178 -23.94 -13.08 -9.78
N PRO A 179 -23.43 -14.02 -8.96
CA PRO A 179 -22.34 -13.73 -8.04
C PRO A 179 -21.06 -13.33 -8.80
N VAL A 180 -20.37 -12.29 -8.34
CA VAL A 180 -19.14 -11.76 -8.96
C VAL A 180 -18.05 -12.82 -9.11
N ASN A 181 -17.92 -13.76 -8.16
CA ASN A 181 -16.98 -14.87 -8.24
C ASN A 181 -17.25 -15.80 -9.43
N GLU A 182 -18.51 -16.04 -9.77
CA GLU A 182 -18.85 -16.87 -10.94
C GLU A 182 -18.56 -16.13 -12.24
N VAL A 183 -18.82 -14.82 -12.29
CA VAL A 183 -18.42 -13.97 -13.43
C VAL A 183 -16.92 -14.03 -13.65
N ILE A 184 -16.11 -13.89 -12.59
CA ILE A 184 -14.64 -13.99 -12.68
C ILE A 184 -14.23 -15.36 -13.17
N LYS A 185 -14.80 -16.44 -12.64
CA LYS A 185 -14.48 -17.82 -13.06
C LYS A 185 -14.77 -18.04 -14.53
N GLU A 186 -15.88 -17.55 -15.06
CA GLU A 186 -16.19 -17.63 -16.49
C GLU A 186 -15.18 -16.83 -17.33
N MET A 187 -14.81 -15.61 -16.90
CA MET A 187 -13.84 -14.77 -17.61
C MET A 187 -12.41 -15.33 -17.62
N THR A 188 -12.11 -16.30 -16.76
CA THR A 188 -10.76 -16.82 -16.49
C THR A 188 -10.64 -18.34 -16.62
N ASP A 189 -11.70 -19.01 -17.09
CA ASP A 189 -11.75 -20.47 -17.20
C ASP A 189 -11.40 -21.20 -15.88
N GLY A 190 -12.14 -20.84 -14.81
CA GLY A 190 -12.08 -21.52 -13.52
C GLY A 190 -11.57 -20.69 -12.33
N GLY A 191 -11.29 -19.40 -12.53
CA GLY A 191 -10.92 -18.45 -11.48
C GLY A 191 -9.58 -17.76 -11.74
N ALA A 192 -9.34 -16.63 -11.09
CA ALA A 192 -8.07 -15.91 -11.22
C ALA A 192 -6.92 -16.67 -10.54
N ASP A 193 -5.70 -16.56 -11.08
CA ASP A 193 -4.49 -17.10 -10.44
C ASP A 193 -4.16 -16.34 -9.15
N TYR A 194 -4.39 -15.03 -9.15
CA TYR A 194 -4.18 -14.16 -7.99
C TYR A 194 -5.37 -13.25 -7.75
N CYS A 195 -5.79 -13.13 -6.50
CA CYS A 195 -6.88 -12.23 -6.09
C CYS A 195 -6.35 -11.29 -5.01
N PHE A 196 -6.60 -10.00 -5.13
CA PHE A 196 -6.17 -8.99 -4.16
C PHE A 196 -7.39 -8.28 -3.58
N GLU A 197 -7.55 -8.33 -2.26
CA GLU A 197 -8.59 -7.58 -1.55
C GLU A 197 -7.99 -6.27 -1.03
N CYS A 198 -8.53 -5.13 -1.50
CA CYS A 198 -7.96 -3.80 -1.28
C CYS A 198 -8.95 -2.82 -0.62
N VAL A 199 -10.01 -3.32 0.02
CA VAL A 199 -11.06 -2.48 0.64
C VAL A 199 -11.05 -2.61 2.17
N GLY A 200 -10.95 -3.83 2.70
CA GLY A 200 -11.00 -4.11 4.14
C GLY A 200 -12.36 -4.60 4.60
N LEU A 201 -13.10 -5.32 3.74
CA LEU A 201 -14.37 -5.94 4.11
C LEU A 201 -14.25 -7.47 4.11
N ALA A 202 -14.58 -8.12 5.23
CA ALA A 202 -14.50 -9.58 5.36
C ALA A 202 -15.31 -10.32 4.27
N SER A 203 -16.45 -9.76 3.85
CA SER A 203 -17.25 -10.30 2.74
C SER A 203 -16.51 -10.25 1.40
N LEU A 204 -15.75 -9.19 1.12
CA LEU A 204 -14.92 -9.08 -0.08
C LEU A 204 -13.68 -9.97 0.00
N MET A 205 -13.13 -10.19 1.19
CA MET A 205 -12.02 -11.13 1.40
C MET A 205 -12.46 -12.56 1.06
N ASN A 206 -13.64 -12.99 1.51
CA ASN A 206 -14.23 -14.26 1.12
C ASN A 206 -14.53 -14.32 -0.39
N LEU A 207 -15.11 -13.26 -0.95
CA LEU A 207 -15.40 -13.19 -2.38
C LEU A 207 -14.13 -13.32 -3.23
N ALA A 208 -13.04 -12.64 -2.85
CA ALA A 208 -11.74 -12.77 -3.49
C ALA A 208 -11.21 -14.21 -3.41
N PHE A 209 -11.34 -14.85 -2.24
CA PHE A 209 -10.93 -16.24 -2.05
C PHE A 209 -11.73 -17.25 -2.89
N THR A 210 -13.03 -17.04 -3.03
CA THR A 210 -13.91 -17.91 -3.84
C THR A 210 -13.78 -17.65 -5.34
N SER A 211 -13.34 -16.44 -5.74
CA SER A 211 -13.04 -16.06 -7.13
C SER A 211 -11.69 -16.61 -7.64
N CYS A 212 -10.79 -16.96 -6.73
CA CYS A 212 -9.51 -17.55 -7.05
C CYS A 212 -9.64 -19.00 -7.51
N ARG A 213 -8.75 -19.43 -8.42
CA ARG A 213 -8.79 -20.77 -9.00
C ARG A 213 -8.39 -21.85 -8.02
N ASN A 214 -8.94 -23.04 -8.22
CA ASN A 214 -8.54 -24.23 -7.46
C ASN A 214 -7.08 -24.62 -7.80
N GLY A 215 -6.43 -25.34 -6.88
CA GLY A 215 -5.12 -25.97 -7.03
C GLY A 215 -3.93 -25.07 -6.75
N SER A 216 -3.97 -23.80 -7.20
CA SER A 216 -2.83 -22.89 -7.08
C SER A 216 -3.18 -21.42 -6.84
N GLY A 217 -4.47 -21.08 -6.81
CA GLY A 217 -4.92 -19.70 -6.65
C GLY A 217 -4.48 -19.11 -5.32
N LYS A 218 -4.01 -17.85 -5.35
CA LYS A 218 -3.58 -17.12 -4.15
C LYS A 218 -4.43 -15.88 -3.94
N THR A 219 -4.96 -15.74 -2.73
CA THR A 219 -5.67 -14.53 -2.29
C THR A 219 -4.80 -13.74 -1.31
N ILE A 220 -4.58 -12.47 -1.62
CA ILE A 220 -3.76 -11.55 -0.83
C ILE A 220 -4.69 -10.48 -0.26
N VAL A 221 -4.76 -10.42 1.06
CA VAL A 221 -5.54 -9.42 1.79
C VAL A 221 -4.66 -8.22 2.13
N LEU A 222 -5.05 -7.04 1.65
CA LEU A 222 -4.37 -5.76 1.90
C LEU A 222 -5.28 -4.77 2.63
N GLY A 223 -6.59 -4.86 2.40
CA GLY A 223 -7.56 -4.07 3.13
C GLY A 223 -7.56 -4.39 4.62
N VAL A 224 -7.73 -3.35 5.44
CA VAL A 224 -7.77 -3.49 6.90
C VAL A 224 -9.23 -3.53 7.35
N GLU A 225 -9.66 -4.67 7.90
CA GLU A 225 -10.98 -4.77 8.55
C GLU A 225 -10.91 -4.11 9.92
N MET A 226 -11.70 -3.05 10.12
CA MET A 226 -11.66 -2.21 11.32
C MET A 226 -12.82 -2.47 12.31
N ASN A 227 -13.78 -3.32 11.98
CA ASN A 227 -14.97 -3.56 12.81
C ASN A 227 -14.91 -4.84 13.65
N GLY A 228 -13.81 -5.60 13.56
CA GLY A 228 -13.66 -6.89 14.22
C GLY A 228 -14.47 -8.01 13.56
N THR A 229 -14.87 -7.86 12.30
CA THR A 229 -15.68 -8.85 11.58
C THR A 229 -14.84 -10.09 11.27
N PRO A 230 -15.25 -11.31 11.69
CA PRO A 230 -14.50 -12.51 11.38
C PRO A 230 -14.46 -12.83 9.88
N LEU A 231 -13.31 -13.29 9.40
CA LEU A 231 -13.17 -13.84 8.06
C LEU A 231 -13.58 -15.33 8.06
N THR A 232 -14.73 -15.64 7.49
CA THR A 232 -15.23 -17.02 7.32
C THR A 232 -14.83 -17.54 5.95
N LEU A 233 -14.17 -18.70 5.88
CA LEU A 233 -13.77 -19.36 4.62
C LEU A 233 -14.28 -20.80 4.60
N GLY A 234 -14.59 -21.32 3.42
CA GLY A 234 -14.95 -22.73 3.26
C GLY A 234 -13.72 -23.63 3.40
N CYS A 235 -13.67 -24.49 4.42
CA CYS A 235 -12.53 -25.40 4.63
C CYS A 235 -12.24 -26.30 3.42
N TYR A 236 -13.29 -26.75 2.70
CA TYR A 236 -13.12 -27.55 1.50
C TYR A 236 -12.46 -26.76 0.35
N GLU A 237 -12.68 -25.44 0.26
CA GLU A 237 -12.01 -24.59 -0.73
C GLU A 237 -10.50 -24.49 -0.46
N LEU A 238 -10.08 -24.47 0.81
CA LEU A 238 -8.67 -24.53 1.19
C LEU A 238 -8.05 -25.89 0.80
N LEU A 239 -8.75 -27.00 1.08
CA LEU A 239 -8.29 -28.34 0.70
C LEU A 239 -8.14 -28.53 -0.81
N LYS A 240 -8.88 -27.76 -1.62
CA LYS A 240 -8.71 -27.71 -3.07
C LYS A 240 -7.45 -26.97 -3.52
N GLY A 241 -6.50 -26.65 -2.63
CA GLY A 241 -5.19 -26.09 -2.98
C GLY A 241 -5.14 -24.57 -3.12
N LYS A 242 -6.16 -23.85 -2.61
CA LYS A 242 -6.13 -22.39 -2.56
C LYS A 242 -5.29 -21.92 -1.38
N THR A 243 -4.61 -20.78 -1.56
CA THR A 243 -3.87 -20.10 -0.48
C THR A 243 -4.51 -18.75 -0.20
N ILE A 244 -4.61 -18.38 1.08
CA ILE A 244 -4.92 -17.02 1.50
C ILE A 244 -3.82 -16.50 2.43
N THR A 245 -3.41 -15.26 2.25
CA THR A 245 -2.41 -14.59 3.10
C THR A 245 -2.68 -13.10 3.19
N GLY A 246 -2.17 -12.45 4.23
CA GLY A 246 -2.19 -10.99 4.37
C GLY A 246 -0.84 -10.39 3.98
N SER A 247 -0.80 -9.07 3.77
CA SER A 247 0.46 -8.37 3.55
C SER A 247 0.44 -6.95 4.09
N ILE A 248 1.22 -6.70 5.15
CA ILE A 248 1.46 -5.35 5.65
C ILE A 248 2.53 -4.71 4.77
N PHE A 249 2.23 -3.50 4.31
CA PHE A 249 3.11 -2.72 3.43
C PHE A 249 3.57 -3.51 2.19
N GLY A 250 2.77 -4.47 1.72
CA GLY A 250 3.10 -5.28 0.54
C GLY A 250 4.31 -6.19 0.71
N GLY A 251 4.74 -6.49 1.94
CA GLY A 251 5.98 -7.24 2.19
C GLY A 251 7.24 -6.44 1.84
N ILE A 252 7.10 -5.12 1.68
CA ILE A 252 8.20 -4.20 1.40
C ILE A 252 9.08 -4.06 2.65
N LYS A 253 10.38 -4.14 2.43
CA LYS A 253 11.45 -3.70 3.32
C LYS A 253 11.90 -2.31 2.89
N PRO A 254 11.51 -1.26 3.61
CA PRO A 254 11.67 0.10 3.15
C PRO A 254 13.10 0.44 2.69
N LYS A 255 14.10 0.07 3.49
CA LYS A 255 15.51 0.43 3.23
C LYS A 255 16.09 -0.23 1.98
N THR A 256 15.59 -1.39 1.57
CA THR A 256 16.07 -2.09 0.37
C THR A 256 15.19 -1.85 -0.85
N ASP A 257 13.88 -1.85 -0.67
CA ASP A 257 12.96 -1.89 -1.82
C ASP A 257 12.50 -0.50 -2.26
N ILE A 258 12.41 0.50 -1.37
CA ILE A 258 12.00 1.86 -1.77
C ILE A 258 12.99 2.49 -2.74
N PRO A 259 14.32 2.38 -2.55
CA PRO A 259 15.28 2.85 -3.55
C PRO A 259 15.08 2.17 -4.93
N LEU A 260 14.70 0.88 -4.96
CA LEU A 260 14.42 0.18 -6.22
C LEU A 260 13.16 0.72 -6.89
N LEU A 261 12.07 0.94 -6.14
CA LEU A 261 10.85 1.54 -6.67
C LEU A 261 11.09 2.96 -7.18
N ALA A 262 11.88 3.75 -6.46
CA ALA A 262 12.29 5.09 -6.89
C ALA A 262 13.07 5.03 -8.21
N GLN A 263 14.00 4.09 -8.34
CA GLN A 263 14.75 3.89 -9.58
C GLN A 263 13.84 3.45 -10.73
N SER A 264 12.93 2.51 -10.53
CA SER A 264 11.97 2.09 -11.57
C SER A 264 11.07 3.24 -12.06
N TYR A 265 10.77 4.23 -11.21
CA TYR A 265 10.06 5.43 -11.66
C TYR A 265 10.96 6.33 -12.54
N ILE A 266 12.22 6.54 -12.15
CA ILE A 266 13.21 7.29 -12.96
C ILE A 266 13.38 6.62 -14.33
N ASP A 267 13.43 5.28 -14.35
CA ASP A 267 13.55 4.47 -15.56
C ASP A 267 12.24 4.38 -16.37
N LYS A 268 11.17 5.06 -15.91
CA LYS A 268 9.83 5.11 -16.53
C LYS A 268 9.12 3.76 -16.62
N GLU A 269 9.54 2.78 -15.83
CA GLU A 269 8.89 1.48 -15.74
C GLU A 269 7.67 1.51 -14.80
N LEU A 270 7.73 2.37 -13.78
CA LEU A 270 6.70 2.55 -12.76
C LEU A 270 5.93 3.86 -12.98
N HIS A 271 4.60 3.79 -13.07
CA HIS A 271 3.75 4.97 -13.12
C HIS A 271 3.39 5.48 -11.71
N LEU A 272 3.82 6.70 -11.36
CA LEU A 272 3.44 7.37 -10.11
C LEU A 272 2.53 8.58 -10.30
N ASP A 273 2.69 9.31 -11.40
CA ASP A 273 2.07 10.62 -11.58
C ASP A 273 0.54 10.56 -11.53
N ASP A 274 -0.06 9.53 -12.14
CA ASP A 274 -1.50 9.33 -12.21
C ASP A 274 -2.15 8.99 -10.84
N PHE A 275 -1.36 8.72 -9.78
CA PHE A 275 -1.91 8.59 -8.42
C PHE A 275 -2.28 9.95 -7.82
N ILE A 276 -1.62 11.02 -8.26
CA ILE A 276 -1.87 12.38 -7.77
C ILE A 276 -3.04 12.94 -8.55
N THR A 277 -4.16 13.15 -7.88
CA THR A 277 -5.34 13.75 -8.52
C THR A 277 -5.63 15.16 -8.06
N HIS A 278 -5.06 15.56 -6.92
CA HIS A 278 -5.26 16.88 -6.34
C HIS A 278 -4.00 17.36 -5.65
N GLU A 279 -3.89 18.67 -5.53
CA GLU A 279 -2.85 19.35 -4.77
C GLU A 279 -3.51 20.49 -3.99
N VAL A 280 -3.10 20.67 -2.74
CA VAL A 280 -3.54 21.77 -1.88
C VAL A 280 -2.35 22.31 -1.10
N ASN A 281 -2.45 23.54 -0.59
CA ASN A 281 -1.50 24.04 0.39
C ASN A 281 -1.89 23.55 1.80
N PHE A 282 -0.95 23.58 2.74
CA PHE A 282 -1.15 23.10 4.11
C PHE A 282 -2.26 23.87 4.85
N GLU A 283 -2.43 25.16 4.55
CA GLU A 283 -3.50 25.99 5.11
C GLU A 283 -4.90 25.45 4.74
N ASP A 284 -5.00 24.78 3.59
CA ASP A 284 -6.22 24.18 3.05
C ASP A 284 -6.31 22.67 3.32
N ILE A 285 -5.54 22.13 4.27
CA ILE A 285 -5.48 20.68 4.53
C ILE A 285 -6.86 20.04 4.76
N ASN A 286 -7.80 20.75 5.38
CA ASN A 286 -9.18 20.25 5.58
C ASN A 286 -9.90 19.98 4.25
N ARG A 287 -9.59 20.73 3.18
CA ARG A 287 -10.13 20.47 1.85
C ARG A 287 -9.65 19.12 1.30
N ALA A 288 -8.42 18.69 1.61
CA ALA A 288 -7.94 17.37 1.23
C ALA A 288 -8.75 16.25 1.90
N PHE A 289 -9.15 16.43 3.17
CA PHE A 289 -10.04 15.51 3.86
C PHE A 289 -11.44 15.46 3.23
N ASP A 290 -12.02 16.60 2.86
CA ASP A 290 -13.31 16.63 2.15
C ASP A 290 -13.26 15.84 0.84
N LEU A 291 -12.19 16.02 0.06
CA LEU A 291 -11.98 15.29 -1.21
C LEU A 291 -11.85 13.78 -1.00
N LEU A 292 -11.20 13.37 0.10
CA LEU A 292 -11.10 11.97 0.51
C LEU A 292 -12.48 11.39 0.88
N ILE A 293 -13.23 12.07 1.74
CA ILE A 293 -14.56 11.63 2.20
C ILE A 293 -15.55 11.53 1.03
N GLN A 294 -15.48 12.48 0.09
CA GLN A 294 -16.31 12.48 -1.11
C GLN A 294 -15.88 11.42 -2.16
N GLY A 295 -14.78 10.71 -1.94
CA GLY A 295 -14.26 9.71 -2.88
C GLY A 295 -13.76 10.30 -4.21
N LYS A 296 -13.39 11.59 -4.23
CA LYS A 296 -12.91 12.31 -5.42
C LYS A 296 -11.39 12.25 -5.58
N SER A 297 -10.66 11.97 -4.49
CA SER A 297 -9.20 11.90 -4.49
C SER A 297 -8.67 10.48 -4.49
N LEU A 298 -7.62 10.21 -5.28
CA LEU A 298 -6.77 9.04 -5.11
C LEU A 298 -5.67 9.35 -4.11
N ARG A 299 -4.83 10.34 -4.45
CA ARG A 299 -3.89 11.01 -3.55
C ARG A 299 -3.96 12.51 -3.78
N CYS A 300 -3.94 13.23 -2.66
CA CYS A 300 -3.81 14.68 -2.63
C CYS A 300 -2.42 15.01 -2.09
N ILE A 301 -1.62 15.75 -2.85
CA ILE A 301 -0.38 16.33 -2.32
C ILE A 301 -0.74 17.54 -1.47
N ILE A 302 -0.10 17.66 -0.32
CA ILE A 302 -0.22 18.81 0.57
C ILE A 302 1.14 19.50 0.59
N TRP A 303 1.16 20.73 0.10
CA TRP A 303 2.36 21.55 0.05
C TRP A 303 2.52 22.33 1.35
N MET A 304 3.63 22.10 2.06
CA MET A 304 3.98 22.92 3.22
C MET A 304 4.31 24.34 2.75
N ALA A 305 3.99 25.34 3.59
CA ALA A 305 4.41 26.72 3.36
C ALA A 305 5.94 26.75 3.19
N ARG A 306 6.41 27.56 2.24
CA ARG A 306 7.83 27.78 2.01
C ARG A 306 8.38 28.87 2.90
#